data_AF-A0A2K8QQE9-F1
#
_entry.id   AF-A0A2K8QQE9-F1
#
_cell.length_a   1.000
_cell.length_b   1.000
_cell.length_c   1.000
_cell.angle_alpha   90.00
_cell.angle_beta   90.00
_cell.angle_gamma   90.00
#
_symmetry.space_group_name_H-M   'P 1'
#
loop_
_entity.id
_entity.type
_entity.pdbx_description
1 polymer ?
#
loop_
_entity_poly.entity_id
_entity_poly.type
_entity_poly.pdbx_seq_one_letter_code
_entity_poly.pdbx_strand_id
1 'polypeptide(L)' 'MSWITVNERLPKPFTRVWVLTDTGRQTTGYIKSDGEWFINCQRIRATNAVVLQWRG' A
#
# COMPACT_ATOMS: atom_id res chain seq x y z
N MET A 1 1.49 12.58 10.49
CA MET A 1 1.27 11.56 9.44
C MET A 1 2.01 11.97 8.20
N SER A 2 3.11 11.30 7.87
CA SER A 2 3.89 11.53 6.65
C SER A 2 3.67 10.38 5.66
N TRP A 3 4.02 10.62 4.40
CA TRP A 3 4.18 9.54 3.44
C TRP A 3 5.56 8.92 3.63
N ILE A 4 5.59 7.61 3.77
CA ILE A 4 6.80 6.81 3.94
C ILE A 4 6.94 5.93 2.71
N THR A 5 8.11 5.92 2.09
CA THR A 5 8.34 5.09 0.90
C THR A 5 8.45 3.62 1.29
N VAL A 6 8.00 2.71 0.42
CA VAL A 6 8.12 1.26 0.67
C VAL A 6 9.56 0.78 0.81
N ASN A 7 10.52 1.53 0.25
CA ASN A 7 11.96 1.26 0.35
C ASN A 7 12.56 1.71 1.68
N GLU A 8 11.94 2.67 2.37
CA GLU A 8 12.41 3.16 3.67
C GLU A 8 12.00 2.22 4.79
N ARG A 9 10.70 1.89 4.87
CA ARG A 9 10.16 0.91 5.81
C ARG A 9 8.76 0.47 5.42
N LEU A 10 8.36 -0.69 5.92
CA LEU A 10 7.02 -1.25 5.73
C LEU A 10 6.20 -1.11 7.03
N PRO A 11 4.85 -1.02 6.94
CA PRO A 11 4.01 -1.07 8.12
C PRO A 11 4.05 -2.48 8.75
N LYS A 12 3.49 -2.63 9.95
CA LYS A 12 3.28 -3.95 10.53
C LYS A 12 2.35 -4.79 9.63
N PRO A 13 2.61 -6.10 9.44
CA PRO A 13 1.72 -6.97 8.69
C PRO A 13 0.26 -6.87 9.15
N PHE A 14 -0.65 -6.97 8.19
CA PHE A 14 -2.11 -6.88 8.37
C PHE A 14 -2.61 -5.56 8.97
N THR A 15 -1.75 -4.54 9.11
CA THR A 15 -2.17 -3.19 9.52
C THR A 15 -2.69 -2.44 8.31
N ARG A 16 -3.96 -2.01 8.37
CA ARG A 16 -4.57 -1.22 7.33
C ARG A 16 -4.02 0.21 7.35
N VAL A 17 -3.41 0.63 6.26
CA VAL A 17 -2.84 1.97 6.06
C VAL A 17 -3.35 2.60 4.77
N TRP A 18 -3.27 3.92 4.68
CA TRP A 18 -3.43 4.62 3.41
C TRP A 18 -2.19 4.40 2.56
N VAL A 19 -2.37 4.07 1.28
CA VAL A 19 -1.32 3.81 0.31
C VAL A 19 -1.47 4.72 -0.90
N LEU A 20 -0.34 5.14 -1.47
CA LEU A 20 -0.24 5.80 -2.77
C LEU A 20 0.33 4.80 -3.76
N THR A 21 -0.35 4.64 -4.90
CA THR A 21 0.07 3.74 -5.99
C THR A 21 0.80 4.48 -7.09
N ASP A 22 1.51 3.73 -7.93
CA ASP A 22 2.12 4.18 -9.20
C ASP A 22 1.11 4.81 -10.18
N THR A 23 -0.15 4.40 -10.13
CA THR A 23 -1.23 5.02 -10.91
C THR A 23 -1.69 6.39 -10.35
N GLY A 24 -1.04 6.91 -9.32
CA GLY A 24 -1.40 8.16 -8.63
C GLY A 24 -2.64 8.05 -7.75
N ARG A 25 -3.27 6.87 -7.67
CA ARG A 25 -4.45 6.62 -6.84
C ARG A 25 -4.06 6.38 -5.39
N GLN A 26 -4.83 6.97 -4.49
CA GLN A 26 -4.75 6.72 -3.06
C GLN A 26 -5.90 5.82 -2.62
N THR A 27 -5.58 4.81 -1.82
CA THR A 27 -6.57 3.87 -1.29
C THR A 27 -6.06 3.26 0.01
N THR A 28 -6.79 2.33 0.60
CA THR A 28 -6.28 1.57 1.74
C THR A 28 -5.70 0.24 1.30
N GLY A 29 -4.62 -0.18 1.93
CA GLY A 29 -4.03 -1.49 1.77
C GLY A 29 -3.34 -1.95 3.05
N TYR A 30 -2.82 -3.17 3.03
CA TYR A 30 -1.98 -3.72 4.08
C TYR A 30 -0.94 -4.64 3.46
N ILE A 31 0.14 -4.90 4.19
CA ILE A 31 1.13 -5.90 3.80
C ILE A 31 0.76 -7.26 4.42
N LYS A 32 0.81 -8.32 3.61
CA LYS A 32 0.62 -9.71 4.07
C LYS A 32 1.86 -10.19 4.83
N SER A 33 1.78 -11.39 5.41
CA SER A 33 2.91 -12.03 6.10
C SER A 33 4.08 -12.37 5.17
N ASP A 34 3.82 -12.52 3.87
CA ASP A 34 4.82 -12.80 2.83
C ASP A 34 5.52 -11.54 2.28
N GLY A 35 5.16 -10.36 2.79
CA GLY A 35 5.72 -9.08 2.33
C GLY A 35 5.02 -8.48 1.11
N GLU A 36 4.02 -9.15 0.53
CA GLU A 36 3.27 -8.59 -0.60
C GLU A 36 2.17 -7.63 -0.12
N TRP A 37 1.95 -6.58 -0.91
CA TRP A 37 0.87 -5.63 -0.68
C TRP A 37 -0.47 -6.18 -1.14
N PHE A 38 -1.49 -6.05 -0.29
CA PHE A 38 -2.88 -6.22 -0.66
C PHE A 38 -3.59 -4.86 -0.69
N ILE A 39 -4.02 -4.47 -1.89
CA ILE A 39 -4.85 -3.28 -2.10
C ILE A 39 -6.33 -3.65 -1.89
N ASN A 40 -7.01 -2.99 -0.95
CA ASN A 40 -8.39 -3.33 -0.61
C ASN A 40 -9.38 -3.01 -1.74
N CYS A 41 -9.13 -1.96 -2.52
CA CYS A 41 -9.98 -1.61 -3.66
C CYS A 41 -9.73 -2.58 -4.83
N GLN A 42 -10.69 -3.47 -5.11
CA GLN A 42 -10.59 -4.44 -6.20
C GLN A 42 -10.36 -3.77 -7.57
N ARG A 43 -11.00 -2.64 -7.85
CA ARG A 43 -10.84 -1.92 -9.12
C ARG A 43 -9.41 -1.41 -9.35
N ILE A 44 -8.72 -1.01 -8.28
CA ILE A 44 -7.30 -0.59 -8.34
C ILE A 44 -6.40 -1.82 -8.38
N ARG A 45 -6.69 -2.84 -7.59
CA ARG A 45 -5.93 -4.10 -7.59
C ARG A 45 -5.96 -4.78 -8.96
N ALA A 46 -7.09 -4.75 -9.66
CA ALA A 46 -7.26 -5.32 -11.00
C ALA A 46 -6.41 -4.63 -12.08
N THR A 47 -5.84 -3.44 -11.81
CA THR A 47 -4.91 -2.79 -12.74
C THR A 47 -3.45 -3.17 -12.49
N ASN A 48 -3.18 -4.13 -11.61
CA ASN A 48 -1.82 -4.47 -11.15
C ASN A 48 -1.06 -3.27 -10.58
N ALA A 49 -1.77 -2.33 -9.94
CA ALA A 49 -1.15 -1.15 -9.34
C ALA A 49 -0.16 -1.53 -8.24
N VAL A 50 0.97 -0.83 -8.19
CA VAL A 50 2.06 -1.07 -7.22
C VAL A 50 2.02 0.02 -6.15
N VAL A 51 2.19 -0.36 -4.88
CA VAL A 51 2.26 0.60 -3.77
C VAL A 51 3.65 1.24 -3.71
N LEU A 52 3.70 2.57 -3.76
CA LEU A 52 4.94 3.35 -3.67
C LEU A 52 5.17 3.90 -2.26
N GLN A 53 4.10 4.35 -1.61
CA GLN A 53 4.17 4.99 -0.29
C GLN A 53 2.97 4.61 0.57
N TRP A 54 3.12 4.74 1.89
CA TRP A 54 2.04 4.55 2.85
C TRP A 54 2.06 5.63 3.96
N ARG A 55 0.91 5.85 4.62
CA ARG A 55 0.78 6.80 5.73
C ARG A 55 1.06 6.14 7.07
N GLY A 56 2.04 6.69 7.78
CA GLY A 56 2.37 6.31 9.17
C GLY A 56 2.72 7.50 10.04
#